data_AF-A0A969TFP5-F1
#
_entry.id   AF-A0A969TFP5-F1
#
_cell.length_a   1.000
_cell.length_b   1.000
_cell.length_c   1.000
_cell.angle_alpha   90.00
_cell.angle_beta   90.00
_cell.angle_gamma   90.00
#
_symmetry.space_group_name_H-M   'P 1'
#
loop_
_entity.id
_entity.type
_entity.pdbx_description
1 polymer ?
#
loop_
_entity_poly.entity_id
_entity_poly.type
_entity_poly.pdbx_seq_one_letter_code
_entity_poly.pdbx_strand_id
1 'polypeptide(L)'
;MSTSFIYLCAIPRAIWEQPANVHGRPMDIARLVTDALACERRITKGINLEHEYSRYTLCCQRLEQAVGSTRLLTPFKTTDDFTATLQAGRFPVFPISEDYLSVLDHTRDKPGPERLGASFFPPDTLHAHSAAFAMWGKQHGVATRKGVKYRFAFLQIAQQAGCGVIELQSAYHIRQDSHPAIANVGSQPIDAEIRNAIVIPKVAHERLAVESFGANKQKLAMTLRNHIRAALTHGEPVVYGNEAQHDVIAEVLHESIFVPEEHLRQNLSMRVVYADGSEALPFPVFCLPRKQSSAQQQHIAPLRVALMSMRHLELDPEIDICWFRNRDVSRTRTLAETDQFCFTTTVEQINNALKENDIVIHLYHTGFEPAVLGFYRGIIHTLRNLRATHSSRQLVVVPLYYRGGTT
;
A
#
# COMPACT_ATOMS: atom_id res chain seq x y z
N MET A 1 -9.41 9.79 14.35
CA MET A 1 -8.05 9.35 14.71
C MET A 1 -8.00 7.85 14.49
N SER A 2 -7.23 7.35 13.52
CA SER A 2 -7.04 5.89 13.36
C SER A 2 -6.08 5.42 14.44
N THR A 3 -6.60 4.71 15.45
CA THR A 3 -5.76 4.06 16.46
C THR A 3 -5.01 2.92 15.78
N SER A 4 -3.69 3.09 15.63
CA SER A 4 -2.82 2.04 15.10
C SER A 4 -2.51 1.08 16.25
N PHE A 5 -2.99 -0.16 16.14
CA PHE A 5 -2.71 -1.21 17.13
C PHE A 5 -1.55 -2.08 16.63
N ILE A 6 -0.58 -2.35 17.51
CA ILE A 6 0.43 -3.38 17.27
C ILE A 6 -0.07 -4.68 17.88
N TYR A 7 0.05 -5.79 17.15
CA TYR A 7 -0.25 -7.12 17.67
C TYR A 7 1.02 -7.96 17.74
N LEU A 8 1.18 -8.72 18.82
CA LEU A 8 2.23 -9.74 18.94
C LEU A 8 1.62 -11.09 18.60
N CYS A 9 2.25 -11.81 17.68
CA CYS A 9 1.84 -13.13 17.25
C CYS A 9 2.94 -14.15 17.53
N ALA A 10 2.62 -15.24 18.21
CA ALA A 10 3.55 -16.31 18.51
C ALA A 10 3.42 -17.43 17.45
N ILE A 11 4.54 -17.76 16.80
CA ILE A 11 4.61 -18.74 15.72
C ILE A 11 5.50 -19.91 16.16
N PRO A 12 5.00 -21.17 16.13
CA PRO A 12 5.77 -22.35 16.49
C PRO A 12 7.05 -22.50 15.67
N ARG A 13 8.16 -22.92 16.31
CA ARG A 13 9.48 -23.16 15.67
C ARG A 13 9.41 -23.93 14.36
N ALA A 14 8.59 -24.99 14.28
CA ALA A 14 8.46 -25.81 13.07
C ALA A 14 8.11 -24.99 11.80
N ILE A 15 7.36 -23.90 11.95
CA ILE A 15 6.96 -23.03 10.83
C ILE A 15 8.10 -22.09 10.39
N TRP A 16 9.04 -21.79 11.30
CA TRP A 16 10.25 -21.01 10.97
C TRP A 16 11.29 -21.83 10.23
N GLU A 17 11.32 -23.15 10.46
CA GLU A 17 12.35 -24.05 9.96
C GLU A 17 11.95 -24.73 8.64
N GLN A 18 10.65 -24.93 8.39
CA GLN A 18 10.14 -25.60 7.21
C GLN A 18 9.08 -24.75 6.51
N PRO A 19 9.03 -24.73 5.16
CA PRO A 19 7.90 -24.14 4.46
C PRO A 19 6.61 -24.87 4.88
N ALA A 20 5.75 -24.17 5.61
CA ALA A 20 4.52 -24.74 6.12
C ALA A 20 3.38 -24.49 5.12
N ASN A 21 2.61 -25.53 4.82
CA ASN A 21 1.34 -25.36 4.12
C ASN A 21 0.27 -24.93 5.14
N VAL A 22 -0.11 -23.66 5.11
CA VAL A 22 -1.21 -23.13 5.93
C VAL A 22 -2.43 -22.99 5.01
N HIS A 23 -3.46 -23.81 5.24
CA HIS A 23 -4.69 -23.85 4.41
C HIS A 23 -4.45 -24.10 2.90
N GLY A 24 -3.47 -24.95 2.55
CA GLY A 24 -3.18 -25.29 1.16
C GLY A 24 -2.49 -24.18 0.35
N ARG A 25 -2.07 -23.10 1.00
CA ARG A 25 -1.13 -22.12 0.43
C ARG A 25 0.21 -22.26 1.14
N PRO A 26 1.34 -22.30 0.41
CA PRO A 26 2.66 -22.32 1.02
C PRO A 26 2.88 -20.97 1.72
N MET A 27 2.97 -20.98 3.05
CA MET A 27 3.38 -19.84 3.84
C MET A 27 4.89 -19.96 4.09
N ASP A 28 5.68 -19.25 3.30
CA ASP A 28 7.13 -19.38 3.33
C ASP A 28 7.76 -18.36 4.31
N ILE A 29 7.42 -18.50 5.59
CA ILE A 29 7.99 -17.68 6.68
C ILE A 29 9.51 -17.81 6.68
N ALA A 30 10.01 -19.05 6.57
CA ALA A 30 11.43 -19.37 6.59
C ALA A 30 12.22 -18.56 5.56
N ARG A 31 11.77 -18.52 4.29
CA ARG A 31 12.46 -17.75 3.24
C ARG A 31 12.37 -16.25 3.46
N LEU A 32 11.19 -15.72 3.79
CA LEU A 32 11.02 -14.28 4.02
C LEU A 32 11.92 -13.77 5.16
N VAL A 33 12.00 -14.54 6.24
CA VAL A 33 12.87 -14.27 7.39
C VAL A 33 14.34 -14.35 7.00
N THR A 34 14.72 -15.38 6.24
CA THR A 34 16.11 -15.55 5.76
C THR A 34 16.53 -14.37 4.88
N ASP A 35 15.67 -13.95 3.95
CA ASP A 35 15.90 -12.81 3.06
C ASP A 35 15.99 -11.51 3.87
N ALA A 36 15.10 -11.29 4.83
CA ALA A 36 15.12 -10.11 5.69
C ALA A 36 16.41 -10.03 6.53
N LEU A 37 16.82 -11.12 7.18
CA LEU A 37 18.08 -11.19 7.95
C LEU A 37 19.32 -11.01 7.05
N ALA A 38 19.25 -11.47 5.80
CA ALA A 38 20.32 -11.19 4.83
C ALA A 38 20.38 -9.70 4.46
N CYS A 39 19.25 -9.02 4.35
CA CYS A 39 19.20 -7.57 4.14
C CYS A 39 19.77 -6.82 5.37
N GLU A 40 19.39 -7.17 6.59
CA GLU A 40 19.94 -6.57 7.83
C GLU A 40 21.47 -6.64 7.85
N ARG A 41 22.05 -7.83 7.56
CA ARG A 41 23.51 -8.00 7.50
C ARG A 41 24.19 -7.14 6.45
N ARG A 42 23.54 -6.87 5.32
CA ARG A 42 24.08 -5.99 4.25
C ARG A 42 23.92 -4.52 4.61
N ILE A 43 22.81 -4.14 5.24
CA ILE A 43 22.58 -2.80 5.78
C ILE A 43 23.66 -2.44 6.80
N THR A 44 23.95 -3.32 7.77
CA THR A 44 25.03 -3.10 8.75
C THR A 44 26.40 -2.89 8.09
N LYS A 45 26.62 -3.49 6.91
CA LYS A 45 27.86 -3.34 6.14
C LYS A 45 27.87 -2.10 5.22
N GLY A 46 26.80 -1.31 5.18
CA GLY A 46 26.69 -0.15 4.30
C GLY A 46 26.47 -0.47 2.83
N ILE A 47 26.04 -1.70 2.48
CA ILE A 47 25.93 -2.15 1.09
C ILE A 47 24.56 -1.76 0.53
N ASN A 48 24.54 -0.91 -0.51
CA ASN A 48 23.36 -0.54 -1.27
C ASN A 48 22.14 -0.23 -0.37
N LEU A 49 22.33 0.69 0.56
CA LEU A 49 21.43 0.93 1.70
C LEU A 49 19.98 1.10 1.27
N GLU A 50 19.71 1.98 0.29
CA GLU A 50 18.35 2.26 -0.18
C GLU A 50 17.62 0.99 -0.67
N HIS A 51 18.28 0.21 -1.52
CA HIS A 51 17.72 -1.02 -2.06
C HIS A 51 17.55 -2.09 -0.98
N GLU A 52 18.53 -2.25 -0.08
CA GLU A 52 18.44 -3.25 0.99
C GLU A 52 17.39 -2.87 2.04
N TYR A 53 17.20 -1.58 2.37
CA TYR A 53 16.09 -1.12 3.19
C TYR A 53 14.74 -1.40 2.52
N SER A 54 14.60 -1.13 1.23
CA SER A 54 13.37 -1.42 0.48
C SER A 54 13.05 -2.92 0.45
N ARG A 55 14.07 -3.76 0.23
CA ARG A 55 13.92 -5.21 0.25
C ARG A 55 13.58 -5.74 1.63
N TYR A 56 14.24 -5.24 2.67
CA TYR A 56 13.95 -5.59 4.06
C TYR A 56 12.49 -5.26 4.40
N THR A 57 12.06 -4.03 4.12
CA THR A 57 10.68 -3.59 4.33
C THR A 57 9.67 -4.47 3.60
N LEU A 58 9.92 -4.80 2.33
CA LEU A 58 9.04 -5.70 1.56
C LEU A 58 8.97 -7.11 2.16
N CYS A 59 10.08 -7.64 2.68
CA CYS A 59 10.09 -8.95 3.34
C CYS A 59 9.26 -8.92 4.62
N CYS A 60 9.41 -7.89 5.45
CA CYS A 60 8.61 -7.69 6.67
C CYS A 60 7.11 -7.56 6.35
N GLN A 61 6.75 -6.76 5.35
CA GLN A 61 5.35 -6.60 4.93
C GLN A 61 4.73 -7.90 4.43
N ARG A 62 5.46 -8.66 3.61
CA ARG A 62 4.99 -9.97 3.13
C ARG A 62 4.86 -10.97 4.27
N LEU A 63 5.74 -10.91 5.26
CA LEU A 63 5.68 -11.73 6.45
C LEU A 63 4.44 -11.38 7.30
N GLU A 64 4.23 -10.09 7.56
CA GLU A 64 3.06 -9.59 8.28
C GLU A 64 1.76 -9.92 7.54
N GLN A 65 1.71 -9.79 6.21
CA GLN A 65 0.54 -10.14 5.41
C GLN A 65 0.26 -11.64 5.41
N ALA A 66 1.32 -12.46 5.29
CA ALA A 66 1.20 -13.91 5.33
C ALA A 66 0.61 -14.38 6.67
N VAL A 67 1.13 -13.86 7.77
CA VAL A 67 0.65 -14.21 9.11
C VAL A 67 -0.67 -13.53 9.44
N GLY A 68 -0.90 -12.29 9.02
CA GLY A 68 -2.16 -11.60 9.20
C GLY A 68 -3.29 -12.34 8.49
N SER A 69 -3.16 -12.64 7.20
CA SER A 69 -4.25 -13.24 6.40
C SER A 69 -4.66 -14.67 6.80
N THR A 70 -3.95 -15.31 7.74
CA THR A 70 -4.31 -16.65 8.22
C THR A 70 -5.53 -16.65 9.14
N ARG A 71 -6.32 -17.73 9.08
CA ARG A 71 -7.41 -17.96 10.05
C ARG A 71 -6.91 -18.59 11.36
N LEU A 72 -5.59 -18.84 11.46
CA LEU A 72 -4.97 -19.45 12.62
C LEU A 72 -4.79 -18.47 13.80
N LEU A 73 -4.87 -17.15 13.59
CA LEU A 73 -4.75 -16.17 14.68
C LEU A 73 -5.89 -16.35 15.69
N THR A 74 -5.53 -16.46 16.97
CA THR A 74 -6.50 -16.63 18.07
C THR A 74 -6.08 -15.79 19.28
N PRO A 75 -6.91 -14.84 19.71
CA PRO A 75 -6.66 -14.09 20.93
C PRO A 75 -6.62 -15.02 22.14
N PHE A 76 -5.75 -14.74 23.11
CA PHE A 76 -5.67 -15.47 24.37
C PHE A 76 -5.70 -14.50 25.55
N LYS A 77 -6.06 -15.00 26.75
CA LYS A 77 -6.15 -14.19 27.97
C LYS A 77 -5.17 -14.66 29.06
N THR A 78 -4.93 -15.96 29.13
CA THR A 78 -4.07 -16.59 30.13
C THR A 78 -2.94 -17.41 29.49
N THR A 79 -1.91 -17.75 30.26
CA THR A 79 -0.82 -18.62 29.80
C THR A 79 -1.32 -20.03 29.42
N ASP A 80 -2.36 -20.52 30.10
CA ASP A 80 -2.99 -21.79 29.77
C ASP A 80 -3.72 -21.70 28.43
N ASP A 81 -4.45 -20.59 28.18
CA ASP A 81 -5.08 -20.32 26.87
C ASP A 81 -4.05 -20.25 25.75
N PHE A 82 -2.89 -19.63 26.01
CA PHE A 82 -1.79 -19.54 25.05
C PHE A 82 -1.30 -20.94 24.65
N THR A 83 -1.07 -21.80 25.65
CA THR A 83 -0.59 -23.17 25.43
C THR A 83 -1.64 -24.01 24.69
N ALA A 84 -2.91 -23.91 25.11
CA ALA A 84 -4.02 -24.61 24.46
C ALA A 84 -4.20 -24.15 22.99
N THR A 85 -4.01 -22.86 22.72
CA THR A 85 -4.06 -22.30 21.35
C THR A 85 -2.99 -22.91 20.46
N LEU A 86 -1.75 -23.02 20.96
CA LEU A 86 -0.66 -23.65 20.21
C LEU A 86 -0.91 -25.14 19.97
N GLN A 87 -1.39 -25.86 20.98
CA GLN A 87 -1.73 -27.29 20.86
C GLN A 87 -2.84 -27.54 19.84
N ALA A 88 -3.77 -26.59 19.66
CA ALA A 88 -4.79 -26.61 18.62
C ALA A 88 -4.26 -26.26 17.21
N GLY A 89 -2.94 -26.07 17.05
CA GLY A 89 -2.34 -25.68 15.77
C GLY A 89 -2.64 -24.23 15.36
N ARG A 90 -3.03 -23.39 16.33
CA ARG A 90 -3.36 -21.97 16.11
C ARG A 90 -2.26 -21.06 16.64
N PHE A 91 -2.29 -19.80 16.23
CA PHE A 91 -1.27 -18.80 16.59
C PHE A 91 -1.84 -17.84 17.65
N PRO A 92 -1.31 -17.87 18.88
CA PRO A 92 -1.71 -16.92 19.90
C PRO A 92 -1.37 -15.50 19.47
N VAL A 93 -2.36 -14.61 19.56
CA VAL A 93 -2.19 -13.18 19.27
C VAL A 93 -2.58 -12.31 20.46
N PHE A 94 -1.81 -11.26 20.72
CA PHE A 94 -2.06 -10.31 21.80
C PHE A 94 -1.92 -8.86 21.32
N PRO A 95 -2.94 -8.00 21.50
CA PRO A 95 -2.82 -6.58 21.20
C PRO A 95 -1.96 -5.87 22.23
N ILE A 96 -0.95 -5.11 21.77
CA ILE A 96 -0.18 -4.23 22.64
C ILE A 96 -0.95 -2.92 22.86
N SER A 97 -0.89 -2.41 24.09
CA SER A 97 -1.44 -1.11 24.48
C SER A 97 -0.82 0.05 23.68
N GLU A 98 -1.62 1.07 23.37
CA GLU A 98 -1.24 2.26 22.58
C GLU A 98 -0.04 3.02 23.18
N ASP A 99 0.16 2.94 24.50
CA ASP A 99 1.30 3.54 25.17
C ASP A 99 2.64 2.96 24.68
N TYR A 100 2.66 1.79 24.05
CA TYR A 100 3.88 1.23 23.46
C TYR A 100 4.43 2.05 22.29
N LEU A 101 3.57 2.57 21.41
CA LEU A 101 4.00 3.44 20.31
C LEU A 101 4.65 4.71 20.84
N SER A 102 4.10 5.28 21.92
CA SER A 102 4.72 6.43 22.57
C SER A 102 6.11 6.08 23.10
N VAL A 103 6.30 4.89 23.68
CA VAL A 103 7.62 4.43 24.15
C VAL A 103 8.60 4.29 22.98
N LEU A 104 8.17 3.73 21.85
CA LEU A 104 9.00 3.61 20.64
C LEU A 104 9.44 4.97 20.10
N ASP A 105 8.55 5.97 20.07
CA ASP A 105 8.90 7.32 19.59
C ASP A 105 9.97 7.99 20.48
N HIS A 106 9.90 7.78 21.80
CA HIS A 106 10.93 8.25 22.75
C HIS A 106 12.30 7.56 22.57
N THR A 107 12.37 6.48 21.80
CA THR A 107 13.63 5.77 21.50
C THR A 107 14.36 6.32 20.28
N ARG A 108 13.76 7.25 19.52
CA ARG A 108 14.45 7.85 18.36
C ARG A 108 15.73 8.58 18.74
N ASP A 109 15.78 9.14 19.96
CA ASP A 109 16.92 9.90 20.46
C ASP A 109 17.90 9.06 21.30
N LYS A 110 17.60 7.78 21.57
CA LYS A 110 18.41 6.91 22.43
C LYS A 110 18.52 5.50 21.85
N PRO A 111 19.74 4.94 21.70
CA PRO A 111 19.90 3.62 21.11
C PRO A 111 19.13 2.56 21.91
N GLY A 112 18.19 1.91 21.23
CA GLY A 112 17.47 0.74 21.74
C GLY A 112 18.33 -0.54 21.69
N PRO A 113 17.84 -1.66 22.24
CA PRO A 113 18.47 -2.95 22.01
C PRO A 113 18.47 -3.28 20.52
N GLU A 114 19.39 -4.15 20.11
CA GLU A 114 19.46 -4.63 18.74
C GLU A 114 18.09 -5.17 18.29
N ARG A 115 17.65 -4.70 17.11
CA ARG A 115 16.34 -5.02 16.51
C ARG A 115 15.13 -4.53 17.32
N LEU A 116 15.26 -3.49 18.15
CA LEU A 116 14.10 -2.77 18.68
C LEU A 116 13.25 -2.22 17.53
N GLY A 117 11.96 -2.59 17.48
CA GLY A 117 11.04 -2.19 16.41
C GLY A 117 11.10 -3.06 15.14
N ALA A 118 11.85 -4.16 15.14
CA ALA A 118 11.78 -5.14 14.06
C ALA A 118 10.41 -5.85 14.04
N SER A 119 9.89 -6.15 12.85
CA SER A 119 8.61 -6.86 12.70
C SER A 119 8.66 -8.34 13.09
N PHE A 120 9.84 -8.92 13.36
CA PHE A 120 9.94 -10.34 13.68
C PHE A 120 11.18 -10.73 14.50
N PHE A 121 11.03 -11.78 15.29
CA PHE A 121 12.02 -12.34 16.21
C PHE A 121 12.01 -13.88 16.11
N PRO A 122 12.93 -14.48 15.34
CA PRO A 122 13.03 -15.93 15.24
C PRO A 122 13.30 -16.59 16.60
N PRO A 123 12.89 -17.85 16.82
CA PRO A 123 13.01 -18.54 18.10
C PRO A 123 14.41 -18.45 18.72
N ASP A 124 15.46 -18.61 17.91
CA ASP A 124 16.85 -18.66 18.38
C ASP A 124 17.38 -17.28 18.80
N THR A 125 16.76 -16.20 18.33
CA THR A 125 17.14 -14.81 18.68
C THR A 125 16.26 -14.20 19.77
N LEU A 126 15.09 -14.79 20.01
CA LEU A 126 14.05 -14.23 20.88
C LEU A 126 14.54 -14.06 22.32
N HIS A 127 15.31 -15.02 22.83
CA HIS A 127 15.86 -14.95 24.18
C HIS A 127 16.79 -13.76 24.39
N ALA A 128 17.77 -13.61 23.50
CA ALA A 128 18.73 -12.51 23.56
C ALA A 128 18.02 -11.15 23.44
N HIS A 129 17.06 -11.03 22.52
CA HIS A 129 16.28 -9.81 22.36
C HIS A 129 15.41 -9.51 23.59
N SER A 130 14.71 -10.51 24.16
CA SER A 130 13.86 -10.35 25.35
C SER A 130 14.67 -9.86 26.55
N ALA A 131 15.86 -10.43 26.78
CA ALA A 131 16.78 -10.00 27.84
C ALA A 131 17.27 -8.56 27.61
N ALA A 132 17.70 -8.22 26.39
CA ALA A 132 18.15 -6.89 26.04
C ALA A 132 17.03 -5.83 26.19
N PHE A 133 15.81 -6.18 25.78
CA PHE A 133 14.63 -5.33 25.91
C PHE A 133 14.27 -5.05 27.38
N ALA A 134 14.35 -6.05 28.25
CA ALA A 134 14.10 -5.87 29.68
C ALA A 134 15.13 -4.95 30.36
N MET A 135 16.42 -5.14 30.04
CA MET A 135 17.49 -4.27 30.55
C MET A 135 17.30 -2.84 30.06
N TRP A 136 17.05 -2.66 28.77
CA TRP A 136 16.80 -1.37 28.16
C TRP A 136 15.63 -0.64 28.83
N GLY A 137 14.50 -1.33 29.05
CA GLY A 137 13.33 -0.74 29.69
C GLY A 137 13.60 -0.27 31.12
N LYS A 138 14.45 -0.99 31.87
CA LYS A 138 14.88 -0.58 33.23
C LYS A 138 15.78 0.64 33.19
N GLN A 139 16.80 0.64 32.32
CA GLN A 139 17.75 1.74 32.17
C GLN A 139 17.06 3.06 31.79
N HIS A 140 15.98 2.98 31.02
CA HIS A 140 15.24 4.15 30.53
C HIS A 140 14.02 4.51 31.40
N GLY A 141 13.79 3.80 32.51
CA GLY A 141 12.66 4.07 33.40
C GLY A 141 11.28 3.80 32.79
N VAL A 142 11.20 3.04 31.70
CA VAL A 142 9.95 2.72 30.98
C VAL A 142 9.44 1.31 31.25
N ALA A 143 10.18 0.49 32.00
CA ALA A 143 9.78 -0.88 32.36
C ALA A 143 8.42 -0.98 33.07
N THR A 144 7.95 0.12 33.69
CA THR A 144 6.66 0.14 34.39
C THR A 144 5.46 0.41 33.47
N ARG A 145 5.70 0.91 32.24
CA ARG A 145 4.67 1.22 31.23
C ARG A 145 3.94 -0.05 30.80
N LYS A 146 2.64 0.06 30.52
CA LYS A 146 1.77 -1.11 30.25
C LYS A 146 2.22 -1.85 28.99
N GLY A 147 2.42 -1.11 27.90
CA GLY A 147 2.90 -1.67 26.63
C GLY A 147 4.22 -2.43 26.75
N VAL A 148 5.17 -1.90 27.52
CA VAL A 148 6.48 -2.54 27.76
C VAL A 148 6.34 -3.81 28.58
N LYS A 149 5.54 -3.78 29.66
CA LYS A 149 5.27 -4.97 30.49
C LYS A 149 4.59 -6.08 29.68
N TYR A 150 3.57 -5.72 28.90
CA TYR A 150 2.82 -6.70 28.10
C TYR A 150 3.68 -7.30 27.00
N ARG A 151 4.46 -6.48 26.29
CA ARG A 151 5.41 -7.00 25.30
C ARG A 151 6.42 -7.94 25.95
N PHE A 152 7.04 -7.54 27.05
CA PHE A 152 8.01 -8.39 27.73
C PHE A 152 7.41 -9.72 28.20
N ALA A 153 6.24 -9.69 28.84
CA ALA A 153 5.54 -10.89 29.28
C ALA A 153 5.20 -11.83 28.10
N PHE A 154 4.73 -11.27 26.98
CA PHE A 154 4.47 -12.03 25.76
C PHE A 154 5.75 -12.71 25.23
N LEU A 155 6.85 -11.97 25.12
CA LEU A 155 8.13 -12.51 24.64
C LEU A 155 8.61 -13.66 25.54
N GLN A 156 8.43 -13.55 26.86
CA GLN A 156 8.79 -14.62 27.80
C GLN A 156 7.94 -15.88 27.61
N ILE A 157 6.62 -15.74 27.49
CA ILE A 157 5.71 -16.87 27.28
C ILE A 157 6.01 -17.56 25.92
N ALA A 158 6.18 -16.77 24.85
CA ALA A 158 6.53 -17.29 23.53
C ALA A 158 7.88 -18.03 23.54
N GLN A 159 8.88 -17.49 24.25
CA GLN A 159 10.19 -18.14 24.39
C GLN A 159 10.07 -19.48 25.12
N GLN A 160 9.34 -19.53 26.24
CA GLN A 160 9.12 -20.77 27.01
C GLN A 160 8.41 -21.84 26.18
N ALA A 161 7.50 -21.42 25.30
CA ALA A 161 6.80 -22.31 24.37
C ALA A 161 7.60 -22.66 23.10
N GLY A 162 8.87 -22.26 23.00
CA GLY A 162 9.71 -22.52 21.83
C GLY A 162 9.20 -21.86 20.55
N CYS A 163 8.51 -20.72 20.66
CA CYS A 163 7.98 -19.97 19.53
C CYS A 163 8.92 -18.82 19.14
N GLY A 164 8.82 -18.40 17.88
CA GLY A 164 9.26 -17.06 17.45
C GLY A 164 8.09 -16.08 17.53
N VAL A 165 8.37 -14.79 17.38
CA VAL A 165 7.36 -13.73 17.47
C VAL A 165 7.37 -12.88 16.21
N ILE A 166 6.18 -12.50 15.74
CA ILE A 166 5.99 -11.51 14.68
C ILE A 166 5.14 -10.36 15.24
N GLU A 167 5.59 -9.13 15.03
CA GLU A 167 4.85 -7.92 15.37
C GLU A 167 4.10 -7.44 14.13
N LEU A 168 2.77 -7.47 14.19
CA LEU A 168 1.91 -6.98 13.12
C LEU A 168 1.67 -5.49 13.36
N GLN A 169 2.18 -4.65 12.45
CA GLN A 169 2.08 -3.20 12.54
C GLN A 169 0.95 -2.64 11.66
N SER A 170 0.52 -3.41 10.66
CA SER A 170 -0.65 -3.11 9.83
C SER A 170 -1.95 -3.39 10.59
N ALA A 171 -2.95 -2.50 10.48
CA ALA A 171 -4.23 -2.64 11.15
C ALA A 171 -4.93 -3.95 10.77
N TYR A 172 -4.81 -4.96 11.62
CA TYR A 172 -5.50 -6.22 11.45
C TYR A 172 -6.96 -6.07 11.90
N HIS A 173 -7.90 -6.21 10.97
CA HIS A 173 -9.32 -6.33 11.33
C HIS A 173 -9.58 -7.74 11.89
N ILE A 174 -9.28 -7.97 13.17
CA ILE A 174 -9.95 -9.05 13.90
C ILE A 174 -11.45 -8.70 13.81
N ARG A 175 -12.25 -9.53 13.14
CA ARG A 175 -13.71 -9.38 13.15
C ARG A 175 -14.15 -9.27 14.62
N GLN A 176 -14.59 -8.08 15.02
CA GLN A 176 -15.14 -7.81 16.33
C GLN A 176 -16.53 -8.43 16.44
N ASP A 177 -16.63 -9.76 16.46
CA ASP A 177 -17.91 -10.43 16.77
C ASP A 177 -18.10 -10.57 18.30
N SER A 178 -17.21 -10.02 19.14
CA SER A 178 -17.32 -10.18 20.59
C SER A 178 -16.62 -9.08 21.42
N HIS A 179 -17.03 -7.82 21.26
CA HIS A 179 -16.94 -6.83 22.36
C HIS A 179 -18.10 -5.83 22.26
N PRO A 180 -18.82 -5.55 23.38
CA PRO A 180 -20.00 -4.71 23.36
C PRO A 180 -19.63 -3.22 23.38
N ALA A 181 -20.32 -2.47 22.51
CA ALA A 181 -20.71 -1.06 22.59
C ALA A 181 -19.65 -0.01 22.99
N ILE A 182 -19.19 0.76 21.99
CA ILE A 182 -19.15 2.24 22.09
C ILE A 182 -19.76 2.80 20.81
N ALA A 183 -20.74 3.68 20.98
CA ALA A 183 -21.62 4.19 19.96
C ALA A 183 -20.95 5.14 18.96
N ASN A 184 -21.32 4.92 17.71
CA ASN A 184 -21.29 5.77 16.51
C ASN A 184 -21.17 7.29 16.70
N VAL A 185 -20.24 7.87 15.94
CA VAL A 185 -20.54 9.04 15.09
C VAL A 185 -19.94 8.78 13.70
N GLY A 186 -20.80 8.65 12.70
CA GLY A 186 -20.52 9.10 11.33
C GLY A 186 -19.71 8.19 10.40
N SER A 187 -20.13 6.96 10.17
CA SER A 187 -19.96 6.33 8.85
C SER A 187 -21.15 5.42 8.62
N GLN A 188 -22.06 5.84 7.73
CA GLN A 188 -23.14 4.95 7.32
C GLN A 188 -22.53 3.78 6.55
N PRO A 189 -22.77 2.53 6.98
CA PRO A 189 -22.39 1.38 6.20
C PRO A 189 -23.26 1.37 4.95
N ILE A 190 -22.64 1.31 3.77
CA ILE A 190 -23.35 0.99 2.54
C ILE A 190 -23.93 -0.43 2.73
N ASP A 191 -25.25 -0.50 2.84
CA ASP A 191 -26.01 -1.71 3.14
C ASP A 191 -25.61 -2.90 2.25
N ALA A 192 -25.62 -4.09 2.84
CA ALA A 192 -25.32 -5.36 2.16
C ALA A 192 -26.22 -5.64 0.94
N GLU A 193 -27.38 -4.97 0.84
CA GLU A 193 -28.27 -5.04 -0.32
C GLU A 193 -27.72 -4.36 -1.57
N ILE A 194 -26.87 -3.32 -1.46
CA ILE A 194 -26.25 -2.63 -2.61
C ILE A 194 -25.14 -3.50 -3.23
N ARG A 195 -24.46 -4.33 -2.44
CA ARG A 195 -23.34 -5.18 -2.92
C ARG A 195 -23.78 -6.22 -3.95
N ASN A 196 -25.05 -6.65 -3.93
CA ASN A 196 -25.60 -7.61 -4.89
C ASN A 196 -26.07 -6.96 -6.21
N ALA A 197 -25.97 -5.63 -6.36
CA ALA A 197 -26.44 -4.89 -7.54
C ALA A 197 -25.33 -4.11 -8.29
N ILE A 198 -24.06 -4.23 -7.88
CA ILE A 198 -22.93 -3.62 -8.61
C ILE A 198 -22.67 -4.45 -9.87
N VAL A 199 -23.22 -3.99 -10.99
CA VAL A 199 -22.91 -4.55 -12.31
C VAL A 199 -21.59 -3.94 -12.74
N ILE A 200 -20.48 -4.63 -12.46
CA ILE A 200 -19.17 -4.23 -12.99
C ILE A 200 -19.23 -4.37 -14.51
N PRO A 201 -19.08 -3.28 -15.28
CA PRO A 201 -19.15 -3.35 -16.73
C PRO A 201 -18.09 -4.32 -17.26
N LYS A 202 -18.49 -5.24 -18.14
CA LYS A 202 -17.52 -5.97 -18.96
C LYS A 202 -16.94 -4.98 -19.96
N VAL A 203 -15.81 -4.37 -19.63
CA VAL A 203 -15.07 -3.51 -20.56
C VAL A 203 -14.67 -4.38 -21.75
N ALA A 204 -15.27 -4.13 -22.91
CA ALA A 204 -14.87 -4.78 -24.15
C ALA A 204 -13.41 -4.41 -24.42
N HIS A 205 -12.54 -5.42 -24.52
CA HIS A 205 -11.13 -5.28 -24.89
C HIS A 205 -10.96 -4.93 -26.38
N GLU A 206 -11.86 -4.12 -26.92
CA GLU A 206 -11.82 -3.69 -28.31
C GLU A 206 -10.70 -2.69 -28.49
N ARG A 207 -9.56 -3.22 -28.95
CA ARG A 207 -8.50 -2.57 -29.73
C ARG A 207 -8.29 -1.09 -29.38
N LEU A 208 -7.89 -0.82 -28.14
CA LEU A 208 -7.15 0.42 -27.88
C LEU A 208 -5.77 0.26 -28.50
N ALA A 209 -5.46 1.14 -29.45
CA ALA A 209 -4.17 1.24 -30.11
C ALA A 209 -3.11 1.72 -29.11
N VAL A 210 -2.68 0.83 -28.23
CA VAL A 210 -1.42 0.95 -27.49
C VAL A 210 -0.76 -0.42 -27.64
N GLU A 211 0.47 -0.41 -28.15
CA GLU A 211 1.22 -1.59 -28.60
C GLU A 211 1.04 -2.80 -27.68
N SER A 212 0.94 -3.98 -28.28
CA SER A 212 0.82 -5.23 -27.54
C SER A 212 1.93 -5.32 -26.51
N PHE A 213 1.57 -5.22 -25.23
CA PHE A 213 2.42 -5.56 -24.12
C PHE A 213 3.15 -6.87 -24.41
N GLY A 214 4.45 -6.95 -24.09
CA GLY A 214 5.13 -8.25 -24.03
C GLY A 214 4.40 -9.19 -23.06
N ALA A 215 4.53 -10.51 -23.26
CA ALA A 215 3.75 -11.53 -22.53
C ALA A 215 3.75 -11.33 -20.99
N ASN A 216 4.87 -10.90 -20.42
CA ASN A 216 4.99 -10.61 -18.99
C ASN A 216 4.12 -9.42 -18.54
N LYS A 217 4.09 -8.32 -19.30
CA LYS A 217 3.27 -7.15 -18.99
C LYS A 217 1.79 -7.44 -19.15
N GLN A 218 1.41 -8.28 -20.12
CA GLN A 218 0.01 -8.76 -20.24
C GLN A 218 -0.43 -9.53 -19.00
N LYS A 219 0.43 -10.40 -18.47
CA LYS A 219 0.16 -11.15 -17.24
C LYS A 219 -0.02 -10.20 -16.05
N LEU A 220 0.88 -9.23 -15.87
CA LEU A 220 0.77 -8.21 -14.81
C LEU A 220 -0.52 -7.39 -14.94
N ALA A 221 -0.86 -6.95 -16.15
CA ALA A 221 -2.09 -6.20 -16.42
C ALA A 221 -3.34 -7.04 -16.09
N MET A 222 -3.34 -8.33 -16.44
CA MET A 222 -4.45 -9.22 -16.11
C MET A 222 -4.59 -9.46 -14.61
N THR A 223 -3.48 -9.64 -13.88
CA THR A 223 -3.49 -9.73 -12.41
C THR A 223 -4.08 -8.46 -11.80
N LEU A 224 -3.61 -7.28 -12.22
CA LEU A 224 -4.10 -6.00 -11.71
C LEU A 224 -5.60 -5.81 -11.99
N ARG A 225 -6.07 -6.12 -13.21
CA ARG A 225 -7.51 -6.10 -13.55
C ARG A 225 -8.33 -6.99 -12.63
N ASN A 226 -7.86 -8.20 -12.34
CA ASN A 226 -8.56 -9.12 -11.45
C ASN A 226 -8.59 -8.60 -10.01
N HIS A 227 -7.50 -7.99 -9.52
CA HIS A 227 -7.47 -7.35 -8.21
C HIS A 227 -8.46 -6.18 -8.14
N ILE A 228 -8.54 -5.32 -9.15
CA ILE A 228 -9.50 -4.21 -9.19
C ILE A 228 -10.94 -4.75 -9.17
N ARG A 229 -11.26 -5.80 -9.95
CA ARG A 229 -12.60 -6.40 -9.94
C ARG A 229 -12.95 -7.01 -8.57
N ALA A 230 -12.02 -7.74 -7.96
CA ALA A 230 -12.21 -8.32 -6.64
C ALA A 230 -12.41 -7.22 -5.58
N ALA A 231 -11.61 -6.16 -5.62
CA ALA A 231 -11.73 -4.99 -4.76
C ALA A 231 -13.11 -4.33 -4.88
N LEU A 232 -13.61 -4.13 -6.10
CA LEU A 232 -14.93 -3.54 -6.33
C LEU A 232 -16.08 -4.46 -5.91
N THR A 233 -15.92 -5.78 -6.04
CA THR A 233 -16.96 -6.76 -5.67
C THR A 233 -17.03 -6.98 -4.16
N HIS A 234 -15.87 -7.04 -3.50
CA HIS A 234 -15.75 -7.45 -2.09
C HIS A 234 -15.49 -6.28 -1.14
N GLY A 235 -15.19 -5.08 -1.65
CA GLY A 235 -14.79 -3.91 -0.86
C GLY A 235 -13.36 -3.99 -0.31
N GLU A 236 -12.55 -4.90 -0.86
CA GLU A 236 -11.13 -5.03 -0.52
C GLU A 236 -10.33 -3.87 -1.13
N PRO A 237 -9.22 -3.44 -0.51
CA PRO A 237 -8.35 -2.43 -1.10
C PRO A 237 -7.51 -3.02 -2.23
N VAL A 238 -7.22 -2.19 -3.23
CA VAL A 238 -6.14 -2.49 -4.18
C VAL A 238 -4.84 -1.94 -3.59
N VAL A 239 -3.88 -2.84 -3.41
CA VAL A 239 -2.57 -2.51 -2.87
C VAL A 239 -1.65 -2.10 -4.02
N TYR A 240 -1.12 -0.88 -3.97
CA TYR A 240 -0.14 -0.38 -4.93
C TYR A 240 1.26 -0.33 -4.28
N GLY A 241 2.22 -0.95 -4.96
CA GLY A 241 3.62 -1.10 -4.57
C GLY A 241 4.43 -1.71 -5.71
N ASN A 242 5.57 -2.33 -5.42
CA ASN A 242 6.55 -2.83 -6.42
C ASN A 242 6.06 -3.97 -7.35
N GLU A 243 4.78 -4.32 -7.34
CA GLU A 243 4.27 -5.54 -8.01
C GLU A 243 3.85 -5.32 -9.47
N ALA A 244 3.53 -4.09 -9.86
CA ALA A 244 3.17 -3.75 -11.24
C ALA A 244 4.03 -2.58 -11.74
N GLN A 245 4.55 -2.70 -12.95
CA GLN A 245 5.25 -1.59 -13.60
C GLN A 245 4.27 -0.42 -13.84
N HIS A 246 4.77 0.80 -13.73
CA HIS A 246 3.94 2.02 -13.79
C HIS A 246 3.14 2.16 -15.11
N ASP A 247 3.67 1.66 -16.21
CA ASP A 247 3.00 1.64 -17.52
C ASP A 247 1.79 0.69 -17.51
N VAL A 248 1.93 -0.47 -16.88
CA VAL A 248 0.82 -1.40 -16.65
C VAL A 248 -0.26 -0.76 -15.77
N ILE A 249 0.14 -0.05 -14.71
CA ILE A 249 -0.79 0.64 -13.81
C ILE A 249 -1.59 1.70 -14.57
N ALA A 250 -0.90 2.59 -15.30
CA ALA A 250 -1.54 3.68 -16.04
C ALA A 250 -2.56 3.16 -17.06
N GLU A 251 -2.21 2.12 -17.85
CA GLU A 251 -3.12 1.54 -18.84
C GLU A 251 -4.34 0.86 -18.21
N VAL A 252 -4.13 0.05 -17.16
CA VAL A 252 -5.26 -0.64 -16.50
C VAL A 252 -6.18 0.35 -15.79
N LEU A 253 -5.63 1.43 -15.20
CA LEU A 253 -6.44 2.51 -14.65
C LEU A 253 -7.22 3.24 -15.74
N HIS A 254 -6.58 3.57 -16.87
CA HIS A 254 -7.23 4.20 -18.02
C HIS A 254 -8.45 3.39 -18.49
N GLU A 255 -8.32 2.07 -18.62
CA GLU A 255 -9.45 1.18 -18.94
C GLU A 255 -10.58 1.24 -17.89
N SER A 256 -10.20 1.34 -16.62
CA SER A 256 -11.14 1.28 -15.49
C SER A 256 -11.83 2.62 -15.21
N ILE A 257 -11.45 3.71 -15.87
CA ILE A 257 -12.04 5.04 -15.65
C ILE A 257 -13.31 5.25 -16.50
N PHE A 258 -13.34 4.68 -17.71
CA PHE A 258 -14.42 4.94 -18.66
C PHE A 258 -15.59 3.98 -18.52
N VAL A 259 -16.80 4.51 -18.73
CA VAL A 259 -18.05 3.75 -18.70
C VAL A 259 -18.65 3.69 -20.10
N PRO A 260 -19.23 2.54 -20.51
CA PRO A 260 -20.22 2.51 -21.59
C PRO A 260 -21.35 3.51 -21.29
N GLU A 261 -21.85 4.26 -22.28
CA GLU A 261 -22.85 5.33 -22.05
C GLU A 261 -24.11 4.84 -21.29
N GLU A 262 -24.45 3.57 -21.49
CA GLU A 262 -25.56 2.85 -20.85
C GLU A 262 -25.38 2.60 -19.34
N HIS A 263 -24.20 2.82 -18.75
CA HIS A 263 -23.91 2.53 -17.34
C HIS A 263 -23.46 3.76 -16.53
N LEU A 264 -23.62 4.98 -17.08
CA LEU A 264 -23.21 6.26 -16.46
C LEU A 264 -23.78 6.57 -15.06
N ARG A 265 -24.68 5.74 -14.53
CA ARG A 265 -25.36 5.96 -13.24
C ARG A 265 -24.61 5.40 -12.03
N GLN A 266 -23.56 4.58 -12.20
CA GLN A 266 -22.81 4.02 -11.08
C GLN A 266 -21.40 4.63 -11.01
N ASN A 267 -21.25 5.72 -10.24
CA ASN A 267 -19.93 6.22 -9.87
C ASN A 267 -19.32 5.26 -8.84
N LEU A 268 -18.43 4.39 -9.30
CA LEU A 268 -17.73 3.46 -8.43
C LEU A 268 -16.44 4.09 -7.91
N SER A 269 -16.00 3.64 -6.73
CA SER A 269 -14.73 4.03 -6.15
C SER A 269 -14.01 2.81 -5.61
N MET A 270 -12.70 2.83 -5.75
CA MET A 270 -11.80 1.74 -5.37
C MET A 270 -10.95 2.21 -4.19
N ARG A 271 -10.89 1.43 -3.12
CA ARG A 271 -9.99 1.69 -2.01
C ARG A 271 -8.55 1.47 -2.46
N VAL A 272 -7.66 2.41 -2.11
CA VAL A 272 -6.24 2.38 -2.48
C VAL A 272 -5.40 2.37 -1.22
N VAL A 273 -4.63 1.31 -1.04
CA VAL A 273 -3.67 1.18 0.07
C VAL A 273 -2.28 1.10 -0.52
N TYR A 274 -1.33 1.82 0.07
CA TYR A 274 0.05 1.80 -0.36
C TYR A 274 0.88 0.80 0.43
N ALA A 275 2.09 0.52 -0.06
CA ALA A 275 3.01 -0.40 0.58
C ALA A 275 3.30 -0.04 2.05
N ASP A 276 3.31 1.23 2.44
CA ASP A 276 3.50 1.67 3.83
C ASP A 276 2.26 1.47 4.74
N GLY A 277 1.21 0.84 4.23
CA GLY A 277 -0.05 0.62 4.94
C GLY A 277 -0.97 1.84 4.98
N SER A 278 -0.53 2.99 4.47
CA SER A 278 -1.38 4.18 4.40
C SER A 278 -2.47 4.02 3.34
N GLU A 279 -3.68 4.49 3.67
CA GLU A 279 -4.83 4.45 2.77
C GLU A 279 -5.10 5.85 2.18
N ALA A 280 -5.14 5.92 0.86
CA ALA A 280 -5.49 7.15 0.15
C ALA A 280 -6.99 7.34 0.01
N LEU A 281 -7.39 8.52 -0.49
CA LEU A 281 -8.77 8.72 -0.92
C LEU A 281 -9.18 7.64 -1.94
N PRO A 282 -10.43 7.16 -1.91
CA PRO A 282 -10.91 6.19 -2.88
C PRO A 282 -10.71 6.69 -4.31
N PHE A 283 -10.10 5.86 -5.15
CA PHE A 283 -9.83 6.18 -6.55
C PHE A 283 -11.10 6.04 -7.38
N PRO A 284 -11.50 7.08 -8.13
CA PRO A 284 -12.71 7.03 -8.93
C PRO A 284 -12.53 6.09 -10.13
N VAL A 285 -13.44 5.15 -10.30
CA VAL A 285 -13.47 4.20 -11.44
C VAL A 285 -14.85 4.22 -12.05
N PHE A 286 -14.94 3.92 -13.34
CA PHE A 286 -16.18 3.93 -14.10
C PHE A 286 -16.98 5.23 -13.88
N CYS A 287 -16.33 6.37 -14.09
CA CYS A 287 -16.90 7.68 -13.75
C CYS A 287 -16.89 8.70 -14.90
N LEU A 288 -16.37 8.31 -16.08
CA LEU A 288 -16.32 9.18 -17.26
C LEU A 288 -16.94 8.50 -18.48
N PRO A 289 -17.84 9.15 -19.25
CA PRO A 289 -18.18 8.69 -20.58
C PRO A 289 -16.97 8.73 -21.51
N ARG A 290 -16.90 7.78 -22.44
CA ARG A 290 -15.88 7.72 -23.49
C ARG A 290 -16.28 8.65 -24.62
N LYS A 291 -15.57 9.77 -24.80
CA LYS A 291 -15.75 10.62 -25.99
C LYS A 291 -14.93 10.05 -27.14
N GLN A 292 -15.50 10.02 -28.34
CA GLN A 292 -14.72 9.82 -29.56
C GLN A 292 -13.78 11.02 -29.75
N SER A 293 -12.52 10.76 -30.07
CA SER A 293 -11.53 11.83 -30.31
C SER A 293 -12.04 12.75 -31.42
N SER A 294 -12.16 14.05 -31.12
CA SER A 294 -12.56 15.04 -32.10
C SER A 294 -11.35 15.47 -32.94
N ALA A 295 -11.54 15.61 -34.26
CA ALA A 295 -10.49 16.07 -35.17
C ALA A 295 -9.89 17.44 -34.79
N GLN A 296 -10.61 18.26 -34.01
CA GLN A 296 -10.15 19.55 -33.48
C GLN A 296 -8.94 19.45 -32.53
N GLN A 297 -8.62 18.27 -31.99
CA GLN A 297 -7.45 18.05 -31.13
C GLN A 297 -6.10 18.24 -31.86
N GLN A 298 -6.11 18.27 -33.20
CA GLN A 298 -4.88 18.32 -34.01
C GLN A 298 -4.21 19.69 -34.07
N HIS A 299 -4.85 20.76 -33.59
CA HIS A 299 -4.34 22.14 -33.73
C HIS A 299 -3.73 22.73 -32.46
N ILE A 300 -3.81 22.05 -31.31
CA ILE A 300 -3.23 22.53 -30.05
C ILE A 300 -1.85 21.90 -29.87
N ALA A 301 -0.81 22.74 -29.77
CA ALA A 301 0.53 22.25 -29.49
C ALA A 301 0.58 21.56 -28.11
N PRO A 302 1.06 20.31 -28.03
CA PRO A 302 1.08 19.58 -26.78
C PRO A 302 2.19 20.11 -25.86
N LEU A 303 1.87 20.24 -24.57
CA LEU A 303 2.87 20.44 -23.52
C LEU A 303 3.49 19.07 -23.19
N ARG A 304 4.80 18.92 -23.43
CA ARG A 304 5.55 17.71 -23.15
C ARG A 304 6.02 17.74 -21.70
N VAL A 305 5.58 16.77 -20.92
CA VAL A 305 5.72 16.80 -19.46
C VAL A 305 6.32 15.50 -18.97
N ALA A 306 7.41 15.56 -18.21
CA ALA A 306 7.78 14.43 -17.34
C ALA A 306 6.98 14.50 -16.03
N LEU A 307 6.54 13.36 -15.52
CA LEU A 307 5.76 13.34 -14.27
C LEU A 307 6.56 13.91 -13.08
N MET A 308 7.85 13.61 -12.97
CA MET A 308 8.68 14.06 -11.84
C MET A 308 10.12 14.37 -12.26
N SER A 309 10.66 15.47 -11.76
CA SER A 309 12.04 15.91 -12.04
C SER A 309 13.10 14.94 -11.52
N MET A 310 14.33 14.99 -12.05
CA MET A 310 15.50 14.23 -11.55
C MET A 310 15.35 12.71 -11.53
N ARG A 311 14.32 12.15 -12.17
CA ARG A 311 14.08 10.70 -12.19
C ARG A 311 14.52 10.00 -13.47
N HIS A 312 14.45 10.73 -14.58
CA HIS A 312 14.84 10.29 -15.91
C HIS A 312 15.52 11.47 -16.62
N LEU A 313 16.78 11.72 -16.28
CA LEU A 313 17.54 12.87 -16.83
C LEU A 313 17.69 12.76 -18.36
N GLU A 314 17.61 11.55 -18.89
CA GLU A 314 17.60 11.29 -20.33
C GLU A 314 16.37 11.88 -21.05
N LEU A 315 15.28 12.17 -20.34
CA LEU A 315 14.09 12.81 -20.90
C LEU A 315 14.18 14.33 -20.91
N ASP A 316 15.12 14.95 -20.20
CA ASP A 316 15.22 16.41 -20.07
C ASP A 316 15.26 17.14 -21.43
N PRO A 317 15.90 16.63 -22.51
CA PRO A 317 15.84 17.26 -23.83
C PRO A 317 14.48 17.14 -24.54
N GLU A 318 13.65 16.17 -24.16
CA GLU A 318 12.39 15.80 -24.85
C GLU A 318 11.15 16.42 -24.20
N ILE A 319 11.30 17.02 -23.02
CA ILE A 319 10.21 17.58 -22.22
C ILE A 319 10.34 19.09 -22.11
N ASP A 320 9.21 19.77 -21.95
CA ASP A 320 9.17 21.21 -21.73
C ASP A 320 9.24 21.51 -20.22
N ILE A 321 8.58 20.69 -19.40
CA ILE A 321 8.56 20.83 -17.94
C ILE A 321 8.47 19.48 -17.22
N CYS A 322 8.78 19.52 -15.92
CA CYS A 322 8.40 18.45 -14.98
C CYS A 322 7.14 18.86 -14.22
N TRP A 323 6.14 17.98 -14.15
CA TRP A 323 4.88 18.25 -13.46
C TRP A 323 5.08 18.42 -11.95
N PHE A 324 5.87 17.52 -11.36
CA PHE A 324 6.25 17.56 -9.96
C PHE A 324 7.76 17.74 -9.78
N ARG A 325 8.13 18.49 -8.74
CA ARG A 325 9.53 18.57 -8.27
C ARG A 325 9.80 17.40 -7.33
N ASN A 326 10.87 16.65 -7.59
CA ASN A 326 11.29 15.52 -6.76
C ASN A 326 11.40 15.91 -5.28
N ARG A 327 12.03 17.06 -4.98
CA ARG A 327 12.17 17.56 -3.62
C ARG A 327 10.83 17.72 -2.89
N ASP A 328 9.78 18.12 -3.60
CA ASP A 328 8.47 18.36 -3.00
C ASP A 328 7.68 17.08 -2.88
N VAL A 329 7.89 16.10 -3.78
CA VAL A 329 7.27 14.78 -3.74
C VAL A 329 7.90 13.90 -2.66
N SER A 330 9.23 13.86 -2.56
CA SER A 330 10.03 13.02 -1.66
C SER A 330 10.15 13.55 -0.22
N ARG A 331 9.25 14.43 0.23
CA ARG A 331 9.23 14.88 1.63
C ARG A 331 8.82 13.74 2.57
N THR A 332 9.27 13.80 3.82
CA THR A 332 8.88 12.84 4.85
C THR A 332 7.39 12.94 5.15
N ARG A 333 6.60 12.01 4.60
CA ARG A 333 5.17 11.82 4.81
C ARG A 333 4.78 10.43 4.30
N THR A 334 3.59 9.97 4.62
CA THR A 334 3.06 8.71 4.11
C THR A 334 2.86 8.75 2.59
N LEU A 335 2.78 7.58 1.96
CA LEU A 335 2.51 7.47 0.53
C LEU A 335 1.11 8.00 0.19
N ALA A 336 0.11 7.81 1.07
CA ALA A 336 -1.21 8.41 0.94
C ALA A 336 -1.19 9.95 1.00
N GLU A 337 -0.40 10.54 1.90
CA GLU A 337 -0.21 12.00 1.94
C GLU A 337 0.52 12.53 0.70
N THR A 338 1.42 11.73 0.13
CA THR A 338 2.10 12.07 -1.13
C THR A 338 1.16 12.00 -2.34
N ASP A 339 0.30 10.99 -2.41
CA ASP A 339 -0.81 10.92 -3.38
C ASP A 339 -1.70 12.16 -3.26
N GLN A 340 -2.15 12.48 -2.05
CA GLN A 340 -2.99 13.66 -1.78
C GLN A 340 -2.32 14.98 -2.20
N PHE A 341 -1.02 15.13 -1.95
CA PHE A 341 -0.25 16.27 -2.44
C PHE A 341 -0.26 16.32 -3.97
N CYS A 342 0.09 15.22 -4.64
CA CYS A 342 0.14 15.14 -6.10
C CYS A 342 -1.23 15.42 -6.73
N PHE A 343 -2.31 14.93 -6.11
CA PHE A 343 -3.69 15.24 -6.48
C PHE A 343 -3.99 16.73 -6.41
N THR A 344 -3.75 17.34 -5.25
CA THR A 344 -4.08 18.75 -4.99
C THR A 344 -3.30 19.65 -5.95
N THR A 345 -1.99 19.41 -6.10
CA THR A 345 -1.12 20.13 -7.02
C THR A 345 -1.57 19.98 -8.47
N THR A 346 -1.99 18.79 -8.90
CA THR A 346 -2.46 18.57 -10.28
C THR A 346 -3.74 19.33 -10.57
N VAL A 347 -4.72 19.29 -9.65
CA VAL A 347 -5.97 20.04 -9.77
C VAL A 347 -5.69 21.53 -9.87
N GLU A 348 -4.82 22.06 -9.02
CA GLU A 348 -4.46 23.48 -9.02
C GLU A 348 -3.77 23.90 -10.32
N GLN A 349 -2.75 23.17 -10.77
CA GLN A 349 -2.02 23.47 -12.00
C GLN A 349 -2.94 23.47 -13.22
N ILE A 350 -3.81 22.46 -13.36
CA ILE A 350 -4.73 22.34 -14.50
C ILE A 350 -5.79 23.43 -14.46
N ASN A 351 -6.40 23.68 -13.29
CA ASN A 351 -7.41 24.73 -13.18
C ASN A 351 -6.85 26.11 -13.50
N ASN A 352 -5.57 26.36 -13.16
CA ASN A 352 -4.92 27.60 -13.54
C ASN A 352 -4.66 27.67 -15.05
N ALA A 353 -4.14 26.62 -15.66
CA ALA A 353 -3.87 26.60 -17.11
C ALA A 353 -5.17 26.66 -17.96
N LEU A 354 -6.26 26.01 -17.53
CA LEU A 354 -7.54 26.02 -18.25
C LEU A 354 -8.28 27.37 -18.21
N LYS A 355 -7.87 28.30 -17.34
CA LYS A 355 -8.39 29.68 -17.37
C LYS A 355 -8.00 30.37 -18.69
N GLU A 356 -6.80 30.09 -19.18
CA GLU A 356 -6.24 30.75 -20.35
C GLU A 356 -6.65 30.04 -21.63
N ASN A 357 -6.33 28.74 -21.75
CA ASN A 357 -6.48 27.98 -22.99
C ASN A 357 -6.86 26.51 -22.76
N ASP A 358 -7.23 25.84 -23.84
CA ASP A 358 -7.32 24.38 -23.87
C ASP A 358 -5.92 23.76 -23.71
N ILE A 359 -5.84 22.56 -23.13
CA ILE A 359 -4.57 21.92 -22.79
C ILE A 359 -4.52 20.52 -23.38
N VAL A 360 -3.43 20.25 -24.10
CA VAL A 360 -3.01 18.90 -24.49
C VAL A 360 -1.70 18.60 -23.77
N ILE A 361 -1.66 17.53 -22.96
CA ILE A 361 -0.47 17.09 -22.22
C ILE A 361 0.03 15.79 -22.84
N HIS A 362 1.28 15.78 -23.28
CA HIS A 362 2.02 14.56 -23.57
C HIS A 362 2.82 14.17 -22.33
N LEU A 363 2.33 13.18 -21.59
CA LEU A 363 2.87 12.83 -20.28
C LEU A 363 3.85 11.66 -20.39
N TYR A 364 5.13 11.93 -20.18
CA TYR A 364 6.16 10.92 -20.00
C TYR A 364 6.13 10.41 -18.56
N HIS A 365 5.76 9.14 -18.41
CA HIS A 365 5.64 8.51 -17.09
C HIS A 365 6.99 8.25 -16.44
N THR A 366 7.01 8.40 -15.10
CA THR A 366 8.16 8.10 -14.25
C THR A 366 7.66 7.25 -13.08
N GLY A 367 8.40 6.21 -12.68
CA GLY A 367 7.87 5.10 -11.86
C GLY A 367 7.57 5.38 -10.37
N PHE A 368 6.77 6.40 -10.04
CA PHE A 368 6.27 6.63 -8.67
C PHE A 368 4.75 6.43 -8.57
N GLU A 369 4.31 5.37 -7.92
CA GLU A 369 2.90 5.02 -7.82
C GLU A 369 2.05 6.11 -7.16
N PRO A 370 2.45 6.73 -6.03
CA PRO A 370 1.65 7.80 -5.42
C PRO A 370 1.51 9.03 -6.32
N ALA A 371 2.56 9.39 -7.06
CA ALA A 371 2.48 10.53 -7.98
C ALA A 371 1.63 10.20 -9.22
N VAL A 372 1.73 8.99 -9.75
CA VAL A 372 0.90 8.52 -10.88
C VAL A 372 -0.58 8.53 -10.49
N LEU A 373 -0.92 7.93 -9.34
CA LEU A 373 -2.30 7.88 -8.85
C LEU A 373 -2.84 9.27 -8.53
N GLY A 374 -2.07 10.10 -7.82
CA GLY A 374 -2.48 11.47 -7.49
C GLY A 374 -2.68 12.33 -8.72
N PHE A 375 -1.77 12.24 -9.69
CA PHE A 375 -1.91 12.92 -10.98
C PHE A 375 -3.21 12.52 -11.69
N TYR A 376 -3.43 11.22 -11.93
CA TYR A 376 -4.62 10.77 -12.65
C TYR A 376 -5.92 11.04 -11.90
N ARG A 377 -5.91 10.94 -10.57
CA ARG A 377 -7.03 11.38 -9.73
C ARG A 377 -7.37 12.85 -9.97
N GLY A 378 -6.35 13.69 -10.10
CA GLY A 378 -6.50 15.11 -10.43
C GLY A 378 -7.10 15.32 -11.82
N ILE A 379 -6.61 14.60 -12.83
CA ILE A 379 -7.17 14.62 -14.19
C ILE A 379 -8.66 14.26 -14.18
N ILE A 380 -9.01 13.13 -13.55
CA ILE A 380 -10.39 12.63 -13.50
C ILE A 380 -11.29 13.64 -12.80
N HIS A 381 -10.84 14.19 -11.66
CA HIS A 381 -11.57 15.21 -10.93
C HIS A 381 -11.87 16.43 -11.81
N THR A 382 -10.87 16.97 -12.49
CA THR A 382 -11.05 18.12 -13.37
C THR A 382 -11.96 17.80 -14.56
N LEU A 383 -11.79 16.65 -15.21
CA LEU A 383 -12.66 16.23 -16.32
C LEU A 383 -14.13 16.08 -15.89
N ARG A 384 -14.37 15.55 -14.69
CA ARG A 384 -15.73 15.48 -14.13
C ARG A 384 -16.31 16.87 -13.91
N ASN A 385 -15.53 17.78 -13.35
CA ASN A 385 -15.96 19.16 -13.11
C ASN A 385 -16.28 19.89 -14.41
N LEU A 386 -15.42 19.81 -15.43
CA LEU A 386 -15.65 20.41 -16.75
C LEU A 386 -16.95 19.90 -17.40
N ARG A 387 -17.23 18.59 -17.27
CA ARG A 387 -18.46 17.98 -17.79
C ARG A 387 -19.69 18.42 -17.01
N ALA A 388 -19.61 18.46 -15.68
CA ALA A 388 -20.71 18.88 -14.82
C ALA A 388 -21.09 20.36 -15.07
N THR A 389 -20.11 21.22 -15.33
CA THR A 389 -20.33 22.65 -15.61
C THR A 389 -20.56 22.96 -17.08
N HIS A 390 -20.62 21.94 -17.96
CA HIS A 390 -20.75 22.11 -19.41
C HIS A 390 -19.72 23.08 -20.00
N SER A 391 -18.50 23.09 -19.46
CA SER A 391 -17.42 23.93 -19.94
C SER A 391 -17.04 23.57 -21.38
N SER A 392 -16.77 24.58 -22.21
CA SER A 392 -16.22 24.40 -23.55
C SER A 392 -14.72 24.08 -23.55
N ARG A 393 -14.04 24.26 -22.41
CA ARG A 393 -12.60 24.02 -22.28
C ARG A 393 -12.26 22.55 -22.42
N GLN A 394 -11.14 22.27 -23.09
CA GLN A 394 -10.67 20.91 -23.34
C GLN A 394 -9.38 20.60 -22.56
N LEU A 395 -9.37 19.43 -21.94
CA LEU A 395 -8.20 18.82 -21.32
C LEU A 395 -7.99 17.44 -21.96
N VAL A 396 -6.83 17.24 -22.56
CA VAL A 396 -6.41 15.96 -23.15
C VAL A 396 -5.08 15.56 -22.52
N VAL A 397 -4.97 14.32 -22.08
CA VAL A 397 -3.73 13.76 -21.56
C VAL A 397 -3.41 12.49 -22.35
N VAL A 398 -2.25 12.45 -22.98
CA VAL A 398 -1.73 11.31 -23.74
C VAL A 398 -0.54 10.75 -22.99
N PRO A 399 -0.63 9.56 -22.37
CA PRO A 399 0.52 8.94 -21.75
C PRO A 399 1.51 8.45 -22.80
N LEU A 400 2.80 8.73 -22.58
CA LEU A 400 3.93 8.27 -23.36
C LEU A 400 4.85 7.45 -22.45
N TYR A 401 5.24 6.27 -22.88
CA TYR A 401 6.08 5.36 -22.11
C TYR A 401 7.47 5.30 -22.74
N TYR A 402 8.45 5.90 -22.06
CA TYR A 402 9.83 5.84 -22.47
C TYR A 402 10.42 4.44 -22.21
N ARG A 403 10.99 3.81 -23.24
CA ARG A 403 11.49 2.43 -23.18
C ARG A 403 13.00 2.28 -23.10
N GLY A 404 13.75 3.38 -22.98
CA GLY A 404 15.22 3.35 -22.85
C GLY A 404 15.88 2.54 -23.97
N GLY A 405 15.92 3.10 -25.18
CA GLY A 405 16.68 2.56 -26.29
C GLY A 405 17.96 3.37 -26.48
N THR A 406 19.11 2.74 -26.29
CA THR A 406 20.41 3.22 -26.79
C THR A 406 20.34 3.32 -28.32
N THR A 407 20.51 4.52 -28.85
CA THR A 407 21.30 4.70 -30.08
C THR A 407 22.75 4.41 -29.81
#